data_AF-A0AAI8VEL5-F1
#
_entry.id   AF-A0AAI8VEL5-F1
#
_cell.length_a   1.000
_cell.length_b   1.000
_cell.length_c   1.000
_cell.angle_alpha   90.00
_cell.angle_beta   90.00
_cell.angle_gamma   90.00
#
_symmetry.space_group_name_H-M   'P 1'
#
loop_
_entity.id
_entity.type
_entity.pdbx_description
1 polymer ?
#
loop_
_entity_poly.entity_id
_entity_poly.type
_entity_poly.pdbx_seq_one_letter_code
_entity_poly.pdbx_strand_id
1 'polypeptide(L)'
;MPALSEPIPVVLIGRSIEMGKPVSELLLPEYEVIRFIQSFESAQSELPHLLAGHQPPTPGTNAVGTEDYSRGAPRIVILGRFFLPEQAEQLRSATTGTNADPVAWIVGDPAKTPPGNGPPPGFEKVIARTVKEAIRGWRDGGAKENGVVLF
;
A
#
# COMPACT_ATOMS: atom_id res chain seq x y z
N MET A 1 13.81 -9.13 16.00
CA MET A 1 12.97 -8.30 15.10
C MET A 1 11.58 -8.89 15.14
N PRO A 2 10.50 -8.10 15.22
CA PRO A 2 9.16 -8.66 15.23
C PRO A 2 8.97 -9.45 13.93
N ALA A 3 8.52 -10.69 14.04
CA ALA A 3 8.19 -11.52 12.90
C ALA A 3 7.01 -10.87 12.17
N LEU A 4 7.12 -10.71 10.85
CA LEU A 4 6.01 -10.24 10.03
C LEU A 4 4.96 -11.37 9.98
N SER A 5 3.69 -11.05 10.28
CA SER A 5 2.59 -12.00 10.13
C SER A 5 2.38 -12.30 8.65
N GLU A 6 2.12 -13.56 8.29
CA GLU A 6 1.80 -13.95 6.91
C GLU A 6 0.31 -14.34 6.80
N PRO A 7 -0.41 -13.88 5.76
CA PRO A 7 -0.03 -12.79 4.84
C PRO A 7 0.18 -11.46 5.56
N ILE A 8 1.14 -10.66 5.08
CA ILE A 8 1.43 -9.35 5.66
C ILE A 8 0.29 -8.39 5.31
N PRO A 9 -0.34 -7.70 6.28
CA PRO A 9 -1.40 -6.76 5.97
C PRO A 9 -0.87 -5.50 5.28
N VAL A 10 -1.55 -5.10 4.21
CA VAL A 10 -1.18 -4.00 3.32
C VAL A 10 -2.35 -3.03 3.13
N VAL A 11 -2.05 -1.74 3.14
CA VAL A 11 -2.98 -0.69 2.66
C VAL A 11 -2.57 -0.31 1.25
N LEU A 12 -3.52 -0.34 0.31
CA LEU A 12 -3.32 0.07 -1.07
C LEU A 12 -4.12 1.35 -1.35
N ILE A 13 -3.44 2.40 -1.80
CA ILE A 13 -4.03 3.69 -2.14
C ILE A 13 -3.94 3.85 -3.65
N GLY A 14 -5.08 3.83 -4.34
CA GLY A 14 -5.13 3.82 -5.79
C GLY A 14 -6.47 4.29 -6.34
N ARG A 15 -6.47 4.98 -7.47
CA ARG A 15 -7.70 5.57 -8.02
C ARG A 15 -8.61 4.55 -8.72
N SER A 16 -8.03 3.56 -9.39
CA SER A 16 -8.76 2.60 -10.24
C SER A 16 -8.93 1.26 -9.55
N ILE A 17 -10.19 0.83 -9.36
CA ILE A 17 -10.53 -0.53 -8.89
C ILE A 17 -10.14 -1.58 -9.93
N GLU A 18 -10.29 -1.26 -11.22
CA GLU A 18 -9.93 -2.16 -12.33
C GLU A 18 -8.45 -2.54 -12.33
N MET A 19 -7.59 -1.66 -11.79
CA MET A 19 -6.18 -1.96 -11.54
C MET A 19 -5.92 -2.46 -10.12
N GLY A 20 -6.56 -1.86 -9.12
CA GLY A 20 -6.35 -2.21 -7.72
C GLY A 20 -6.68 -3.66 -7.43
N LYS A 21 -7.82 -4.16 -7.92
CA LYS A 21 -8.27 -5.53 -7.70
C LYS A 21 -7.29 -6.58 -8.21
N PRO A 22 -6.92 -6.62 -9.50
CA PRO A 22 -6.01 -7.65 -9.99
C PRO A 22 -4.61 -7.52 -9.39
N VAL A 23 -4.14 -6.30 -9.07
CA VAL A 23 -2.87 -6.13 -8.34
C VAL A 23 -2.97 -6.76 -6.94
N SER A 24 -4.04 -6.49 -6.19
CA SER A 24 -4.27 -7.11 -4.87
C SER A 24 -4.31 -8.64 -4.94
N GLU A 25 -4.94 -9.22 -5.95
CA GLU A 25 -5.00 -10.68 -6.15
C GLU A 25 -3.60 -11.26 -6.46
N LEU A 26 -2.79 -10.57 -7.25
CA LEU A 26 -1.42 -10.99 -7.58
C LEU A 26 -0.42 -10.82 -6.44
N LEU A 27 -0.77 -10.05 -5.40
CA LEU A 27 0.04 -9.86 -4.20
C LEU A 27 -0.03 -11.05 -3.23
N LEU A 28 -1.09 -11.86 -3.32
CA LEU A 28 -1.23 -13.11 -2.57
C LEU A 28 -0.22 -14.19 -3.03
N PRO A 29 0.09 -15.16 -2.16
CA PRO A 29 -0.35 -15.29 -0.76
C PRO A 29 0.50 -14.49 0.24
N GLU A 30 1.54 -13.77 -0.19
CA GLU A 30 2.51 -13.16 0.72
C GLU A 30 2.00 -11.87 1.36
N TYR A 31 1.17 -11.11 0.64
CA TYR A 31 0.66 -9.81 1.05
C TYR A 31 -0.85 -9.76 0.86
N GLU A 32 -1.56 -9.38 1.92
CA GLU A 32 -3.01 -9.23 1.91
C GLU A 32 -3.36 -7.75 1.91
N VAL A 33 -4.06 -7.29 0.87
CA VAL A 33 -4.60 -5.93 0.86
C VAL A 33 -5.85 -5.90 1.74
N ILE A 34 -5.71 -5.40 2.96
CA ILE A 34 -6.80 -5.32 3.95
C ILE A 34 -7.68 -4.09 3.75
N ARG A 35 -7.15 -3.04 3.12
CA ARG A 35 -7.88 -1.80 2.82
C ARG A 35 -7.43 -1.19 1.49
N PHE A 36 -8.40 -0.83 0.65
CA PHE A 36 -8.17 -0.08 -0.58
C PHE A 36 -8.82 1.30 -0.52
N ILE A 37 -8.01 2.36 -0.65
CA ILE A 37 -8.42 3.75 -0.48
C ILE A 37 -8.27 4.49 -1.81
N GLN A 38 -9.34 5.15 -2.28
CA GLN A 38 -9.37 5.76 -3.62
C GLN A 38 -9.11 7.26 -3.66
N SER A 39 -9.00 7.93 -2.52
CA SER A 39 -8.78 9.37 -2.43
C SER A 39 -7.71 9.73 -1.42
N PHE A 40 -7.08 10.88 -1.63
CA PHE A 40 -6.09 11.41 -0.70
C PHE A 40 -6.71 11.77 0.65
N GLU A 41 -7.89 12.41 0.65
CA GLU A 41 -8.61 12.80 1.86
C GLU A 41 -9.00 11.59 2.71
N SER A 42 -9.53 10.53 2.09
CA SER A 42 -9.82 9.27 2.78
C SER A 42 -8.53 8.65 3.35
N ALA A 43 -7.41 8.73 2.63
CA ALA A 43 -6.13 8.23 3.13
C ALA A 43 -5.66 9.02 4.36
N GLN A 44 -5.82 10.34 4.38
CA GLN A 44 -5.49 11.16 5.54
C GLN A 44 -6.32 10.80 6.79
N SER A 45 -7.60 10.47 6.60
CA SER A 45 -8.50 10.10 7.70
C SER A 45 -8.27 8.66 8.21
N GLU A 46 -8.11 7.72 7.28
CA GLU A 46 -8.09 6.28 7.60
C GLU A 46 -6.71 5.75 8.00
N LEU A 47 -5.62 6.24 7.38
CA LEU A 47 -4.27 5.71 7.62
C LEU A 47 -3.82 5.79 9.09
N PRO A 48 -4.02 6.90 9.84
CA PRO A 48 -3.63 6.94 11.25
C PRO A 48 -4.28 5.83 12.08
N HIS A 49 -5.54 5.50 11.81
CA HIS A 49 -6.25 4.43 12.51
C HIS A 49 -5.69 3.05 12.14
N LEU A 50 -5.56 2.79 10.84
CA LEU A 50 -5.06 1.53 10.33
C LEU A 50 -3.64 1.24 10.84
N LEU A 51 -2.74 2.24 10.76
CA LEU A 51 -1.35 2.11 11.21
C LEU A 51 -1.21 1.96 12.72
N ALA A 52 -2.19 2.42 13.50
CA ALA A 52 -2.28 2.14 14.94
C ALA A 52 -2.83 0.74 15.26
N GLY A 53 -3.23 -0.05 14.25
CA GLY A 53 -3.85 -1.36 14.41
C GLY A 53 -5.35 -1.31 14.72
N HIS A 54 -6.01 -0.18 14.45
CA HIS A 54 -7.44 0.00 14.64
C HIS A 54 -8.21 -0.08 13.31
N GLN A 55 -9.51 -0.33 13.41
CA GLN A 55 -10.41 -0.25 12.26
C GLN A 55 -10.54 1.19 11.77
N PRO A 56 -10.72 1.42 10.45
CA PRO A 56 -10.94 2.75 9.92
C PRO A 56 -12.27 3.33 10.43
N PRO A 57 -12.37 4.67 10.55
CA PRO A 57 -13.59 5.34 11.03
C PRO A 57 -14.78 5.23 10.06
N THR A 58 -14.53 4.77 8.84
CA THR A 58 -15.50 4.68 7.73
C THR A 58 -15.56 3.26 7.19
N PRO A 59 -16.75 2.76 6.80
CA PRO A 59 -16.88 1.48 6.10
C PRO A 59 -16.10 1.45 4.78
N GLY A 60 -15.83 0.26 4.25
CA GLY A 60 -15.31 0.10 2.88
C GLY A 60 -16.25 0.65 1.84
N THR A 61 -15.66 1.33 0.86
CA THR A 61 -16.38 1.86 -0.30
C THR A 61 -16.29 0.94 -1.52
N ASN A 62 -15.50 -0.12 -1.43
CA ASN A 62 -15.20 -1.03 -2.54
C ASN A 62 -14.82 -2.43 -2.02
N ALA A 63 -14.83 -3.42 -2.91
CA ALA A 63 -14.56 -4.82 -2.59
C ALA A 63 -13.12 -5.26 -2.91
N VAL A 64 -12.15 -4.34 -2.98
CA VAL A 64 -10.74 -4.66 -3.27
C VAL A 64 -9.99 -5.10 -2.02
N GLY A 65 -10.25 -4.44 -0.89
CA GLY A 65 -9.70 -4.84 0.40
C GLY A 65 -10.49 -5.98 1.03
N THR A 66 -9.84 -6.85 1.77
CA THR A 66 -10.50 -7.94 2.50
C THR A 66 -11.25 -7.48 3.75
N GLU A 67 -10.91 -6.30 4.27
CA GLU A 67 -11.41 -5.75 5.55
C GLU A 67 -11.11 -6.63 6.77
N ASP A 68 -10.16 -7.57 6.65
CA ASP A 68 -9.67 -8.37 7.78
C ASP A 68 -8.59 -7.60 8.56
N TYR A 69 -9.02 -6.95 9.64
CA TYR A 69 -8.11 -6.23 10.55
C TYR A 69 -7.60 -7.11 11.72
N SER A 70 -7.92 -8.41 11.75
CA SER A 70 -7.56 -9.30 12.87
C SER A 70 -6.06 -9.59 12.97
N ARG A 71 -5.31 -9.38 11.88
CA ARG A 71 -3.87 -9.65 11.78
C ARG A 71 -2.97 -8.53 12.31
N GLY A 72 -3.56 -7.44 12.82
CA GLY A 72 -2.85 -6.30 13.39
C GLY A 72 -2.59 -5.17 12.41
N ALA A 73 -1.71 -4.24 12.82
CA ALA A 73 -1.39 -3.05 12.03
C ALA A 73 -0.67 -3.40 10.72
N PRO A 74 -1.02 -2.76 9.58
CA PRO A 74 -0.36 -2.98 8.32
C PRO A 74 1.08 -2.48 8.37
N ARG A 75 1.98 -3.27 7.75
CA ARG A 75 3.42 -2.98 7.71
C ARG A 75 3.88 -2.39 6.38
N ILE A 76 2.96 -2.29 5.42
CA ILE A 76 3.21 -1.82 4.06
C ILE A 76 2.05 -0.90 3.64
N VAL A 77 2.41 0.26 3.11
CA VAL A 77 1.49 1.16 2.41
C VAL A 77 1.96 1.26 0.96
N ILE A 78 1.08 0.94 0.02
CA ILE A 78 1.34 1.08 -1.41
C ILE A 78 0.54 2.28 -1.92
N LEU A 79 1.20 3.21 -2.60
CA LEU A 79 0.57 4.32 -3.31
C LEU A 79 0.74 4.13 -4.81
N GLY A 80 -0.36 4.13 -5.55
CA GLY A 80 -0.35 4.07 -7.01
C GLY A 80 0.18 5.36 -7.65
N ARG A 81 0.55 5.26 -8.93
CA ARG A 81 1.19 6.34 -9.74
C ARG A 81 0.32 7.59 -9.99
N PHE A 82 -0.94 7.57 -9.56
CA PHE A 82 -1.84 8.72 -9.67
C PHE A 82 -1.63 9.76 -8.57
N PHE A 83 -0.93 9.38 -7.49
CA PHE A 83 -0.57 10.29 -6.41
C PHE A 83 0.85 10.78 -6.63
N LEU A 84 1.10 12.03 -6.28
CA LEU A 84 2.44 12.61 -6.35
C LEU A 84 3.33 12.05 -5.22
N PRO A 85 4.64 11.89 -5.43
CA PRO A 85 5.57 11.50 -4.36
C PRO A 85 5.46 12.39 -3.11
N GLU A 86 5.20 13.68 -3.29
CA GLU A 86 4.99 14.65 -2.20
C GLU A 86 3.74 14.33 -1.36
N GLN A 87 2.69 13.80 -1.99
CA GLN A 87 1.48 13.35 -1.29
C GLN A 87 1.79 12.11 -0.44
N ALA A 88 2.58 11.17 -0.97
CA ALA A 88 3.02 10.02 -0.19
C ALA A 88 3.83 10.45 1.05
N GLU A 89 4.74 11.40 0.85
CA GLU A 89 5.56 11.95 1.94
C GLU A 89 4.73 12.71 2.98
N GLN A 90 3.70 13.44 2.55
CA GLN A 90 2.76 14.10 3.45
C GLN A 90 2.00 13.08 4.33
N LEU A 91 1.49 12.00 3.74
CA LEU A 91 0.81 10.93 4.48
C LEU A 91 1.76 10.23 5.45
N ARG A 92 2.98 9.93 5.00
CA ARG A 92 4.02 9.30 5.83
C ARG A 92 4.40 10.18 7.02
N SER A 93 4.62 11.47 6.78
CA SER A 93 4.96 12.44 7.82
C SER A 93 3.84 12.57 8.84
N ALA A 94 2.59 12.66 8.39
CA ALA A 94 1.41 12.76 9.25
C ALA A 94 1.15 11.51 10.11
N THR A 95 1.73 10.36 9.75
CA THR A 95 1.54 9.07 10.44
C THR A 95 2.82 8.54 11.09
N THR A 96 3.84 9.40 11.21
CA THR A 96 5.11 9.02 11.84
C THR A 96 4.89 8.71 13.32
N GLY A 97 5.36 7.54 13.77
CA GLY A 97 5.23 7.08 15.15
C GLY A 97 3.85 6.51 15.51
N THR A 98 2.91 6.46 14.57
CA THR A 98 1.58 5.86 14.80
C THR A 98 1.64 4.33 14.83
N ASN A 99 2.48 3.73 13.99
CA ASN A 99 2.74 2.29 14.02
C ASN A 99 3.87 2.00 15.02
N ALA A 100 3.70 0.95 15.82
CA ALA A 100 4.73 0.48 16.74
C ALA A 100 5.97 -0.07 16.02
N ASP A 101 5.79 -0.53 14.78
CA ASP A 101 6.86 -1.07 13.95
C ASP A 101 7.12 -0.24 12.68
N PRO A 102 8.31 -0.35 12.06
CA PRO A 102 8.60 0.30 10.78
C PRO A 102 7.67 -0.13 9.64
N VAL A 103 7.25 0.83 8.82
CA VAL A 103 6.30 0.68 7.70
C VAL A 103 7.00 0.96 6.39
N ALA A 104 6.87 0.07 5.42
CA ALA A 104 7.34 0.29 4.05
C ALA A 104 6.35 1.14 3.27
N TRP A 105 6.83 2.20 2.60
CA TRP A 105 6.02 3.07 1.75
C TRP A 105 6.43 2.85 0.29
N ILE A 106 5.64 2.07 -0.43
CA ILE A 106 5.92 1.69 -1.82
C ILE A 106 5.15 2.64 -2.73
N VAL A 107 5.85 3.59 -3.35
CA VAL A 107 5.23 4.74 -4.03
C VAL A 107 5.46 4.62 -5.53
N GLY A 108 4.39 4.55 -6.30
CA GLY A 108 4.49 4.47 -7.75
C GLY A 108 5.02 5.77 -8.34
N ASP A 109 6.00 5.68 -9.22
CA ASP A 109 6.57 6.86 -9.90
C ASP A 109 5.63 7.32 -11.04
N PRO A 110 5.03 8.52 -10.97
CA PRO A 110 4.16 9.05 -12.02
C PRO A 110 4.87 9.17 -13.38
N ALA A 111 6.18 9.41 -13.40
CA ALA A 111 6.96 9.54 -14.63
C ALA A 111 7.07 8.22 -15.41
N LYS A 112 6.78 7.08 -14.77
CA LYS A 112 6.77 5.75 -15.38
C LYS A 112 5.37 5.31 -15.83
N THR A 113 4.40 6.22 -15.87
CA THR A 113 3.06 5.94 -16.39
C THR A 113 3.13 5.75 -17.90
N PRO A 114 2.67 4.60 -18.45
CA PRO A 114 2.66 4.39 -19.90
C PRO A 114 1.86 5.46 -20.64
N PRO A 115 2.32 5.92 -21.81
CA PRO A 115 1.54 6.86 -22.62
C PRO A 115 0.27 6.19 -23.18
N GLY A 116 -0.86 6.91 -23.19
CA GLY A 116 -2.12 6.45 -23.77
C GLY A 116 -3.34 6.58 -22.83
N ASN A 117 -4.49 6.06 -23.26
CA ASN A 117 -5.77 6.14 -22.53
C ASN A 117 -5.94 5.04 -21.46
N GLY A 118 -4.85 4.50 -20.94
CA GLY A 118 -4.90 3.46 -19.91
C GLY A 118 -3.66 2.56 -19.88
N PRO A 119 -3.54 1.73 -18.83
CA PRO A 119 -2.47 0.76 -18.74
C PRO A 119 -2.60 -0.32 -19.84
N PRO A 120 -1.49 -0.79 -20.44
CA PRO A 120 -1.54 -1.86 -21.42
C PRO A 120 -2.01 -3.19 -20.80
N PRO A 121 -2.53 -4.14 -21.59
CA PRO A 121 -2.88 -5.46 -21.08
C PRO A 121 -1.70 -6.14 -20.37
N GLY A 122 -1.94 -6.72 -19.18
CA GLY A 122 -0.88 -7.40 -18.41
C GLY A 122 -0.07 -6.48 -17.51
N PHE A 123 -0.33 -5.17 -17.50
CA PHE A 123 0.43 -4.20 -16.71
C PHE A 123 0.29 -4.41 -15.20
N GLU A 124 -0.84 -4.95 -14.74
CA GLU A 124 -1.07 -5.36 -13.36
C GLU A 124 -0.01 -6.36 -12.86
N LYS A 125 0.48 -7.25 -13.74
CA LYS A 125 1.56 -8.20 -13.41
C LYS A 125 2.90 -7.52 -13.27
N VAL A 126 3.14 -6.49 -14.10
CA VAL A 126 4.35 -5.67 -13.99
C VAL A 126 4.36 -4.94 -12.64
N ILE A 127 3.24 -4.26 -12.31
CA ILE A 127 3.09 -3.55 -11.03
C ILE A 127 3.27 -4.51 -9.85
N ALA A 128 2.54 -5.63 -9.82
CA ALA A 128 2.60 -6.57 -8.70
C ALA A 128 4.02 -7.11 -8.49
N ARG A 129 4.72 -7.47 -9.57
CA ARG A 129 6.13 -7.90 -9.50
C ARG A 129 7.03 -6.81 -8.93
N THR A 130 6.95 -5.58 -9.44
CA THR A 130 7.83 -4.50 -8.99
C THR A 130 7.54 -4.10 -7.54
N VAL A 131 6.28 -4.14 -7.12
CA VAL A 131 5.89 -3.96 -5.70
C VAL A 131 6.49 -5.07 -4.84
N LYS A 132 6.37 -6.35 -5.22
CA LYS A 132 6.97 -7.48 -4.48
C LYS A 132 8.48 -7.35 -4.37
N GLU A 133 9.16 -6.93 -5.44
CA GLU A 133 10.61 -6.67 -5.46
C GLU A 133 10.99 -5.52 -4.52
N ALA A 134 10.24 -4.42 -4.53
CA ALA A 134 10.46 -3.28 -3.65
C ALA A 134 10.31 -3.65 -2.17
N ILE A 135 9.24 -4.39 -1.82
CA ILE A 135 9.01 -4.87 -0.45
C ILE A 135 10.12 -5.84 -0.03
N ARG A 136 10.52 -6.76 -0.92
CA ARG A 136 11.62 -7.69 -0.65
C ARG A 136 12.93 -6.94 -0.39
N GLY A 137 13.26 -5.93 -1.19
CA GLY A 137 14.43 -5.09 -0.97
C GLY A 137 14.42 -4.40 0.40
N TRP A 138 13.28 -3.83 0.80
CA TRP A 138 13.12 -3.25 2.13
C TRP A 138 13.29 -4.27 3.26
N ARG A 139 12.73 -5.48 3.09
CA ARG A 139 12.86 -6.58 4.05
C ARG A 139 14.29 -7.08 4.16
N ASP A 140 14.97 -7.31 3.03
CA ASP A 140 16.34 -7.81 2.97
C ASP A 140 17.34 -6.76 3.50
N GLY A 141 16.99 -5.47 3.44
CA GLY A 141 17.67 -4.37 4.15
C GLY A 141 17.43 -4.33 5.67
N GLY A 142 16.64 -5.28 6.20
CA GLY A 142 16.38 -5.47 7.62
C GLY A 142 15.14 -4.78 8.16
N ALA A 143 14.30 -4.16 7.31
CA ALA A 143 13.04 -3.51 7.72
C ALA A 143 13.19 -2.56 8.93
N LYS A 144 14.34 -1.87 9.02
CA LYS A 144 14.74 -1.10 10.21
C LYS A 144 14.17 0.31 10.26
N GLU A 145 13.77 0.86 9.12
CA GLU A 145 13.31 2.24 8.98
C GLU A 145 12.07 2.34 8.09
N ASN A 146 11.30 3.40 8.29
CA ASN A 146 10.26 3.80 7.35
C ASN A 146 10.93 4.19 6.03
N GLY A 147 10.80 3.36 5.00
CA GLY A 147 11.46 3.57 3.71
C GLY A 147 10.46 3.88 2.61
N VAL A 148 10.69 4.98 1.89
CA VAL A 148 9.98 5.26 0.63
C VAL A 148 10.73 4.56 -0.49
N VAL A 149 10.07 3.64 -1.20
CA VAL A 149 10.63 2.96 -2.37
C VAL A 149 9.80 3.36 -3.59
N LEU A 150 10.44 4.06 -4.53
CA LEU A 150 9.81 4.44 -5.79
C LEU A 150 9.83 3.29 -6.79
N PHE A 151 8.70 3.03 -7.47
CA PHE A 151 8.60 1.95 -8.46
C PHE A 151 7.98 2.33 -9.81
#